data_AF-A0A7Y9QYB5-F1
#
_entry.id   AF-A0A7Y9QYB5-F1
#
_cell.length_a   1.000
_cell.length_b   1.000
_cell.length_c   1.000
_cell.angle_alpha   90.00
_cell.angle_beta   90.00
_cell.angle_gamma   90.00
#
_symmetry.space_group_name_H-M   'P 1'
#
loop_
_entity.id
_entity.type
_entity.pdbx_description
1 polymer ?
#
loop_
_entity_poly.entity_id
_entity_poly.type
_entity_poly.pdbx_seq_one_letter_code
_entity_poly.pdbx_strand_id
1 'polypeptide(L)'
;MGKTEQVSGAERDKGHFIAHSIGGAVVGGENNVFLQRRDLNRGWSDAGKIFRKMEANAQANPGALIFHRAIYVKESTTPDFLEVGLCIPGATLQVEVFDNRD
;
A
#
# COMPACT_ATOMS: atom_id res chain seq x y z
N MET A 1 -6.03 -3.50 -16.93
CA MET A 1 -4.84 -2.83 -17.47
C MET A 1 -3.71 -3.78 -17.84
N GLY A 2 -2.90 -3.44 -18.85
CA GLY A 2 -1.71 -4.20 -19.30
C GLY A 2 -0.58 -4.29 -18.27
N LYS A 3 0.58 -4.87 -18.64
CA LYS A 3 1.76 -4.99 -17.77
C LYS A 3 2.20 -3.60 -17.28
N THR A 4 2.44 -3.46 -15.98
CA THR A 4 2.73 -2.18 -15.29
C THR A 4 3.85 -1.37 -15.95
N GLU A 5 4.87 -2.05 -16.47
CA GLU A 5 6.02 -1.42 -17.15
C GLU A 5 5.64 -0.70 -18.44
N GLN A 6 4.55 -1.10 -19.11
CA GLN A 6 4.09 -0.45 -20.34
C GLN A 6 3.28 0.82 -20.09
N VAL A 7 2.90 1.11 -18.85
CA VAL A 7 1.96 2.20 -18.51
C VAL A 7 2.53 3.19 -17.49
N SER A 8 3.48 2.78 -16.65
CA SER A 8 3.84 3.54 -15.43
C SER A 8 5.34 3.80 -15.22
N GLY A 9 6.22 3.26 -16.08
CA GLY A 9 7.68 3.34 -15.91
C GLY A 9 8.26 2.28 -14.95
N ALA A 10 9.59 2.11 -14.98
CA ALA A 10 10.30 1.07 -14.22
C ALA A 10 10.39 1.34 -12.70
N GLU A 11 10.04 2.53 -12.24
CA GLU A 11 10.10 2.91 -10.82
C GLU A 11 8.77 2.77 -10.10
N ARG A 12 7.73 2.30 -10.80
CA ARG A 12 6.37 2.16 -10.27
C ARG A 12 5.87 0.74 -10.37
N ASP A 13 5.07 0.36 -9.38
CA ASP A 13 4.30 -0.87 -9.34
C ASP A 13 2.80 -0.57 -9.27
N LYS A 14 1.99 -1.57 -9.61
CA LYS A 14 0.58 -1.64 -9.24
C LYS A 14 0.53 -2.04 -7.76
N GLY A 15 0.55 -1.05 -6.89
CA GLY A 15 0.40 -1.23 -5.45
C GLY A 15 -1.02 -1.65 -5.11
N HIS A 16 -1.18 -2.45 -4.06
CA HIS A 16 -2.50 -2.84 -3.56
C HIS A 16 -2.82 -2.03 -2.31
N PHE A 17 -4.05 -1.50 -2.18
CA PHE A 17 -4.49 -0.88 -0.93
C PHE A 17 -4.63 -1.92 0.18
N ILE A 18 -5.15 -3.09 -0.14
CA ILE A 18 -5.18 -4.24 0.76
C ILE A 18 -4.39 -5.34 0.06
N ALA A 19 -3.32 -5.83 0.69
CA ALA A 19 -2.48 -6.85 0.08
C ALA A 19 -3.26 -8.15 -0.15
N HIS A 20 -2.90 -8.88 -1.21
CA HIS A 20 -3.50 -10.17 -1.52
C HIS A 20 -3.35 -11.17 -0.36
N SER A 21 -2.25 -11.11 0.39
CA SER A 21 -1.98 -11.98 1.53
C SER A 21 -2.91 -11.75 2.72
N ILE A 22 -3.62 -10.62 2.78
CA ILE A 22 -4.61 -10.27 3.81
C ILE A 22 -6.03 -10.19 3.23
N GLY A 23 -6.28 -10.84 2.10
CA GLY A 23 -7.62 -10.95 1.49
C GLY A 23 -7.96 -9.85 0.48
N GLY A 24 -6.99 -9.00 0.10
CA GLY A 24 -7.19 -7.99 -0.92
C GLY A 24 -7.31 -8.60 -2.32
N ALA A 25 -8.54 -8.69 -2.82
CA ALA A 25 -8.83 -9.21 -4.15
C ALA A 25 -8.77 -8.11 -5.23
N VAL A 26 -8.46 -8.51 -6.46
CA VAL A 26 -8.63 -7.70 -7.68
C VAL A 26 -9.65 -8.41 -8.58
N VAL A 27 -10.84 -8.67 -8.05
CA VAL A 27 -11.93 -9.35 -8.78
C VAL A 27 -12.97 -8.32 -9.20
N GLY A 28 -13.20 -8.19 -10.50
CA GLY A 28 -14.26 -7.33 -11.05
C GLY A 28 -13.95 -5.83 -11.14
N GLY A 29 -12.77 -5.37 -10.68
CA GLY A 29 -12.33 -3.97 -10.82
C GLY A 29 -10.94 -3.72 -10.22
N GLU A 30 -10.30 -2.63 -10.65
CA GLU A 30 -8.96 -2.20 -10.20
C GLU A 30 -9.03 -1.24 -8.98
N ASN A 31 -10.17 -1.22 -8.26
CA ASN A 31 -10.40 -0.30 -7.13
C ASN A 31 -9.43 -0.51 -5.95
N ASN A 32 -8.86 -1.71 -5.83
CA ASN A 32 -7.86 -2.03 -4.81
C ASN A 32 -6.42 -1.75 -5.30
N VAL A 33 -6.24 -1.13 -6.46
CA VAL A 33 -4.94 -0.93 -7.10
C VAL A 33 -4.68 0.54 -7.36
N PHE A 34 -3.45 0.98 -7.15
CA PHE A 34 -2.99 2.33 -7.46
C PHE A 34 -1.51 2.31 -7.90
N LEU A 35 -1.02 3.43 -8.44
CA LEU A 35 0.40 3.56 -8.76
C LEU A 35 1.21 3.84 -7.49
N GLN A 36 2.14 2.94 -7.19
CA GLN A 36 2.98 3.02 -6.00
C GLN A 36 4.46 3.05 -6.39
N ARG A 37 5.29 3.81 -5.68
CA ARG A 37 6.75 3.71 -5.81
C ARG A 37 7.19 2.26 -5.59
N ARG A 38 8.02 1.75 -6.49
CA ARG A 38 8.47 0.36 -6.50
C ARG A 38 9.32 0.03 -5.28
N ASP A 39 10.21 0.92 -4.87
CA ASP A 39 11.05 0.74 -3.69
C ASP A 39 10.24 0.62 -2.38
N LEU A 40 9.17 1.40 -2.25
CA LEU A 40 8.19 1.33 -1.17
C LEU A 40 7.40 0.02 -1.24
N ASN A 41 6.72 -0.24 -2.37
CA ASN A 41 5.83 -1.39 -2.54
C ASN A 41 6.55 -2.74 -2.35
N ARG A 42 7.81 -2.84 -2.78
CA ARG A 42 8.60 -4.08 -2.68
C ARG A 42 9.37 -4.20 -1.37
N GLY A 43 9.34 -3.16 -0.52
CA GLY A 43 10.06 -3.16 0.74
C GLY A 43 11.57 -2.98 0.61
N TRP A 44 12.03 -2.33 -0.45
CA TRP A 44 13.46 -2.11 -0.71
C TRP A 44 14.01 -0.88 0.02
N SER A 45 13.20 0.19 0.13
CA SER A 45 13.54 1.35 0.95
C SER A 45 13.29 1.10 2.44
N ASP A 46 13.86 1.91 3.33
CA ASP A 46 13.61 1.77 4.78
C ASP A 46 12.13 1.99 5.13
N ALA A 47 11.49 2.97 4.48
CA ALA A 47 10.05 3.16 4.53
C ALA A 47 9.29 1.93 4.00
N GLY A 48 9.75 1.33 2.90
CA GLY A 48 9.19 0.10 2.34
C GLY A 48 9.26 -1.08 3.31
N LYS A 49 10.37 -1.24 4.04
CA LYS A 49 10.50 -2.31 5.04
C LYS A 49 9.44 -2.16 6.14
N ILE A 50 9.18 -0.93 6.58
CA ILE A 50 8.13 -0.64 7.56
C ILE A 50 6.75 -0.96 6.97
N PHE A 51 6.46 -0.48 5.76
CA PHE A 51 5.21 -0.76 5.04
C PHE A 51 4.93 -2.27 4.94
N ARG A 52 5.91 -3.06 4.48
CA ARG A 52 5.78 -4.54 4.37
C ARG A 52 5.67 -5.22 5.73
N LYS A 53 6.31 -4.67 6.77
CA LYS A 53 6.17 -5.20 8.13
C LYS A 53 4.76 -4.98 8.67
N MET A 54 4.12 -3.85 8.39
CA MET A 54 2.73 -3.61 8.78
C MET A 54 1.78 -4.62 8.10
N GLU A 55 1.94 -4.86 6.80
CA GLU A 55 1.15 -5.87 6.08
C GLU A 55 1.39 -7.29 6.63
N ALA A 56 2.64 -7.66 6.89
CA ALA A 56 2.99 -8.95 7.48
C ALA A 56 2.40 -9.12 8.88
N ASN A 57 2.39 -8.05 9.69
CA ASN A 57 1.75 -8.07 11.01
C ASN A 57 0.24 -8.23 10.91
N ALA A 58 -0.42 -7.55 9.97
CA ALA A 58 -1.86 -7.75 9.72
C ALA A 58 -2.17 -9.19 9.34
N GLN A 59 -1.34 -9.79 8.46
CA GLN A 59 -1.47 -11.20 8.06
C GLN A 59 -1.28 -12.16 9.23
N ALA A 60 -0.30 -11.90 10.10
CA ALA A 60 0.01 -12.76 11.24
C ALA A 60 -1.01 -12.66 12.38
N ASN A 61 -1.86 -11.63 12.40
CA ASN A 61 -2.81 -11.36 13.48
C ASN A 61 -4.26 -11.31 12.95
N PRO A 62 -4.94 -12.45 12.82
CA PRO A 62 -6.36 -12.49 12.45
C PRO A 62 -7.20 -11.58 13.37
N GLY A 63 -8.09 -10.80 12.77
CA GLY A 63 -8.91 -9.81 13.49
C GLY A 63 -8.23 -8.45 13.69
N ALA A 64 -6.98 -8.27 13.25
CA ALA A 64 -6.39 -6.94 13.14
C ALA A 64 -7.16 -6.07 12.13
N LEU A 65 -7.37 -4.81 12.50
CA LEU A 65 -7.90 -3.79 11.61
C LEU A 65 -6.75 -3.11 10.89
N ILE A 66 -6.78 -3.10 9.56
CA ILE A 66 -5.85 -2.36 8.72
C ILE A 66 -6.63 -1.45 7.77
N PHE A 67 -6.14 -0.22 7.59
CA PHE A 67 -6.70 0.72 6.62
C PHE A 67 -5.59 1.41 5.85
N HIS A 68 -5.92 1.83 4.64
CA HIS A 68 -5.08 2.68 3.81
C HIS A 68 -5.88 3.92 3.43
N ARG A 69 -5.30 5.10 3.61
CA ARG A 69 -5.84 6.38 3.16
C ARG A 69 -4.89 6.98 2.13
N ALA A 70 -5.37 7.05 0.88
CA ALA A 70 -4.68 7.72 -0.22
C ALA A 70 -4.77 9.24 -0.04
N ILE A 71 -3.63 9.93 -0.03
CA ILE A 71 -3.57 11.38 0.12
C ILE A 71 -3.12 12.00 -1.20
N TYR A 72 -3.98 12.82 -1.78
CA TYR A 72 -3.73 13.56 -3.03
C TYR A 72 -3.56 15.04 -2.68
N VAL A 73 -2.39 15.60 -2.95
CA VAL A 73 -2.09 17.02 -2.72
C VAL A 73 -2.30 17.83 -4.00
N LYS A 74 -2.09 17.19 -5.15
CA LYS A 74 -2.31 17.75 -6.48
C LYS A 74 -3.42 17.01 -7.22
N GLU A 75 -3.94 17.63 -8.27
CA GLU A 75 -4.85 16.97 -9.20
C GLU A 75 -4.09 15.88 -9.97
N SER A 76 -4.23 14.64 -9.52
CA SER A 76 -3.48 13.48 -10.00
C SER A 76 -4.27 12.19 -9.79
N THR A 77 -4.04 11.21 -10.65
CA THR A 77 -4.58 9.84 -10.52
C THR A 77 -3.70 8.95 -9.63
N THR A 78 -2.56 9.48 -9.17
CA THR A 78 -1.61 8.81 -8.28
C THR A 78 -1.55 9.56 -6.95
N PRO A 79 -1.73 8.88 -5.80
CA PRO A 79 -1.62 9.53 -4.50
C PRO A 79 -0.18 9.97 -4.25
N ASP A 80 -0.02 11.14 -3.64
CA ASP A 80 1.29 11.66 -3.25
C ASP A 80 1.80 10.96 -1.97
N PHE A 81 0.88 10.58 -1.07
CA PHE A 81 1.22 9.85 0.15
C PHE A 81 0.23 8.73 0.44
N LEU A 82 0.67 7.75 1.22
CA LEU A 82 -0.17 6.70 1.78
C LEU A 82 -0.10 6.76 3.29
N GLU A 83 -1.22 7.05 3.93
CA GLU A 83 -1.36 6.80 5.36
C GLU A 83 -1.86 5.38 5.57
N VAL A 84 -1.14 4.60 6.37
CA VAL A 84 -1.48 3.22 6.70
C VAL A 84 -1.63 3.11 8.20
N GLY A 85 -2.76 2.58 8.64
CA GLY A 85 -3.00 2.30 10.05
C GLY A 85 -3.19 0.81 10.29
N LEU A 86 -2.60 0.31 11.38
CA LEU A 86 -2.72 -1.07 11.83
C LEU A 86 -3.06 -1.11 13.33
N CYS A 87 -4.19 -1.73 13.65
CA CYS A 87 -4.63 -1.97 15.02
C CYS A 87 -4.75 -3.49 15.25
N ILE A 88 -3.81 -4.04 16.01
CA ILE A 88 -3.87 -5.42 16.49
C ILE A 88 -4.70 -5.43 17.78
N PRO A 89 -5.63 -6.38 18.00
CA PRO A 89 -6.42 -6.45 19.22
C PRO A 89 -5.54 -6.44 20.47
N GLY A 90 -5.82 -5.50 21.39
CA GLY A 90 -5.06 -5.34 22.63
C GLY A 90 -3.75 -4.56 22.51
N ALA A 91 -3.39 -4.09 21.31
CA ALA A 91 -2.24 -3.21 21.07
C ALA A 91 -2.68 -1.76 20.78
N THR A 92 -1.71 -0.84 20.83
CA THR A 92 -1.91 0.52 20.36
C THR A 92 -1.97 0.55 18.83
N LEU A 93 -2.85 1.40 18.28
CA LEU A 93 -2.91 1.69 16.85
C LEU A 93 -1.55 2.26 16.38
N GLN A 94 -0.91 1.57 15.42
CA GLN A 94 0.23 2.10 14.68
C GLN A 94 -0.29 2.85 13.45
N VAL A 95 0.22 4.06 13.19
CA VAL A 95 -0.07 4.83 11.97
C VAL A 95 1.23 5.33 11.39
N GLU A 96 1.42 5.13 10.09
CA GLU A 96 2.56 5.61 9.33
C GLU A 96 2.08 6.37 8.09
N VAL A 97 2.85 7.37 7.66
CA VAL A 97 2.62 8.07 6.39
C VAL A 97 3.84 7.87 5.49
N PHE A 98 3.62 7.25 4.35
CA PHE A 98 4.67 6.93 3.37
C PHE A 98 4.63 7.88 2.19
N ASP A 99 5.80 8.37 1.79
CA ASP A 99 5.97 9.17 0.57
C ASP A 99 5.83 8.29 -0.68
N ASN A 100 4.93 8.69 -1.56
CA ASN A 100 4.68 8.04 -2.84
C ASN A 100 4.97 8.96 -4.04
N ARG A 101 5.58 10.13 -3.81
CA ARG A 101 6.02 11.04 -4.88
C ARG A 101 7.27 10.49 -5.57
N ASP A 102 7.52 10.95 -6.79
CA ASP A 102 8.73 10.61 -7.54
C ASP A 102 9.99 11.12 -6.82
#